data_AF-A0A8H7SSX1-F1
#
_entry.id   AF-A0A8H7SSX1-F1
#
_cell.length_a   1.000
_cell.length_b   1.000
_cell.length_c   1.000
_cell.angle_alpha   90.00
_cell.angle_beta   90.00
_cell.angle_gamma   90.00
#
_symmetry.space_group_name_H-M   'P 1'
#
loop_
_entity.id
_entity.type
_entity.pdbx_description
1 polymer ?
#
loop_
_entity_poly.entity_id
_entity_poly.type
_entity_poly.pdbx_seq_one_letter_code
_entity_poly.pdbx_strand_id
1 'polypeptide(L)'
;MGHHPTPTLYPAPTPQTQERLKRRLQMPNAMAPVPKARKIQVLTWAVTLSLSAYVVLFADFGTEDNCYTPIRQWFQKKKQSFWTLSEQEKKDLKEQGKL
;
A
#
# COMPACT_ATOMS: atom_id res chain seq x y z
N MET A 1 0.47 3.40 47.52
CA MET A 1 1.21 4.35 46.68
C MET A 1 2.17 3.54 45.81
N GLY A 2 1.95 3.49 44.49
CA GLY A 2 2.77 2.66 43.60
C GLY A 2 4.17 3.23 43.41
N HIS A 3 5.19 2.40 43.52
CA HIS A 3 6.57 2.78 43.20
C HIS A 3 6.68 3.05 41.70
N HIS A 4 6.94 4.30 41.32
CA HIS A 4 7.29 4.65 39.96
C HIS A 4 8.78 4.34 39.75
N PRO A 5 9.17 3.68 38.63
CA PRO A 5 10.58 3.46 38.35
C PRO A 5 11.27 4.80 38.11
N THR A 6 12.33 5.07 38.88
CA THR A 6 13.20 6.23 38.73
C THR A 6 13.85 6.20 37.34
N PRO A 7 13.93 7.32 36.60
CA PRO A 7 14.56 7.34 35.29
C PRO A 7 16.02 6.89 35.41
N THR A 8 16.38 5.83 34.69
CA THR A 8 17.77 5.38 34.55
C THR A 8 18.58 6.51 33.90
N LEU A 9 19.51 7.07 34.66
CA LEU A 9 20.51 8.00 34.14
C LEU A 9 21.42 7.24 33.18
N TYR A 10 21.26 7.49 31.88
CA TYR A 10 22.18 6.96 30.89
C TYR A 10 23.56 7.57 31.13
N PRO A 11 24.63 6.75 31.17
CA PRO A 11 25.98 7.28 31.33
C PRO A 11 26.30 8.23 30.17
N ALA A 12 27.03 9.31 30.47
CA ALA A 12 27.46 10.23 29.45
C ALA A 12 28.24 9.47 28.35
N PRO A 13 27.96 9.73 27.06
CA PRO A 13 28.57 8.98 25.98
C PRO A 13 30.09 9.17 26.01
N THR A 14 30.81 8.04 26.10
CA THR A 14 32.28 8.01 26.05
C THR A 14 32.81 8.69 24.76
N PRO A 15 34.02 9.25 24.78
CA PRO A 15 34.62 9.88 23.59
C PRO A 15 34.67 8.93 22.39
N GLN A 16 34.94 7.64 22.62
CA GLN A 16 34.92 6.62 21.57
C GLN A 16 33.55 6.42 20.93
N THR A 17 32.47 6.45 21.73
CA THR A 17 31.09 6.39 21.20
C THR A 17 30.74 7.65 20.39
N GLN A 18 31.21 8.82 20.80
CA GLN A 18 31.01 10.06 20.07
C GLN A 18 31.75 10.06 18.72
N GLU A 19 32.99 9.59 18.68
CA GLU A 19 33.75 9.46 17.43
C GLU A 19 33.13 8.45 16.46
N ARG A 20 32.66 7.30 16.97
CA ARG A 20 31.92 6.31 16.17
C ARG A 20 30.64 6.90 15.58
N LEU A 21 29.90 7.68 16.37
CA LEU A 21 28.69 8.35 15.90
C LEU A 21 29.03 9.41 14.85
N LYS A 22 30.03 10.27 15.10
CA LYS A 22 30.52 11.27 14.15
C LYS A 22 30.93 10.64 12.83
N ARG A 23 31.65 9.51 12.85
CA ARG A 23 32.03 8.75 11.65
C ARG A 23 30.82 8.24 10.88
N ARG A 24 29.76 7.78 11.56
CA ARG A 24 28.52 7.33 10.92
C ARG A 24 27.74 8.49 10.29
N LEU A 25 27.69 9.63 10.96
CA LEU A 25 27.05 10.85 10.45
C LEU A 25 27.80 11.45 9.24
N GLN A 26 29.13 11.33 9.23
CA GLN A 26 29.99 11.82 8.15
C GLN A 26 30.07 10.87 6.94
N MET A 27 29.45 9.68 7.01
CA MET A 27 29.37 8.74 5.89
C MET A 27 27.96 8.74 5.28
N PRO A 28 27.62 9.71 4.40
CA PRO A 28 26.29 9.78 3.79
C PRO A 28 25.93 8.50 3.01
N ASN A 29 26.93 7.85 2.41
CA ASN A 29 26.74 6.59 1.67
C ASN A 29 26.44 5.38 2.56
N ALA A 30 26.77 5.42 3.87
CA ALA A 30 26.46 4.32 4.79
C ALA A 30 25.00 4.35 5.27
N MET A 31 24.32 5.50 5.15
CA MET A 31 22.89 5.65 5.44
C MET A 31 22.00 5.56 4.20
N ALA A 32 22.58 5.52 2.99
CA ALA A 32 21.82 5.37 1.77
C ALA A 32 21.19 3.97 1.71
N PRO A 33 19.87 3.84 1.50
CA PRO A 33 19.23 2.54 1.39
C PRO A 33 19.81 1.77 0.22
N VAL A 34 20.26 0.53 0.48
CA VAL A 34 20.87 -0.33 -0.54
C VAL A 34 19.88 -0.52 -1.70
N PRO A 35 20.28 -0.38 -2.97
CA PRO A 35 19.35 -0.49 -4.11
C PRO A 35 18.53 -1.78 -4.13
N LYS A 36 19.10 -2.89 -3.64
CA LYS A 36 18.38 -4.16 -3.45
C LYS A 36 17.26 -4.05 -2.41
N ALA A 37 17.49 -3.36 -1.30
CA ALA A 37 16.47 -3.12 -0.28
C ALA A 37 15.31 -2.29 -0.82
N ARG A 38 15.60 -1.27 -1.66
CA ARG A 38 14.56 -0.49 -2.34
C ARG A 38 13.70 -1.33 -3.29
N LYS A 39 14.32 -2.26 -4.04
CA LYS A 39 13.58 -3.20 -4.90
C LYS A 39 12.66 -4.12 -4.10
N ILE A 40 13.16 -4.68 -2.99
CA ILE A 40 12.37 -5.54 -2.10
C ILE A 40 11.20 -4.74 -1.53
N GLN A 41 11.44 -3.51 -1.08
CA GLN A 41 10.37 -2.66 -0.54
C GLN A 41 9.27 -2.41 -1.58
N VAL A 42 9.62 -2.04 -2.81
CA VAL A 42 8.64 -1.84 -3.89
C VAL A 42 7.87 -3.14 -4.17
N LEU A 43 8.55 -4.27 -4.21
CA LEU A 43 7.93 -5.58 -4.43
C LEU A 43 6.96 -5.93 -3.29
N THR A 44 7.35 -5.69 -2.03
CA THR A 44 6.46 -5.89 -0.88
C THR A 44 5.20 -5.03 -0.99
N TRP A 45 5.33 -3.75 -1.36
CA TRP A 45 4.17 -2.89 -1.57
C TRP A 45 3.27 -3.39 -2.70
N ALA A 46 3.86 -3.80 -3.82
CA ALA A 46 3.10 -4.35 -4.94
C ALA A 46 2.32 -5.61 -4.52
N VAL A 47 2.98 -6.56 -3.86
CA VAL A 47 2.35 -7.79 -3.38
C VAL A 47 1.23 -7.51 -2.38
N THR A 48 1.47 -6.63 -1.39
CA THR A 48 0.46 -6.28 -0.38
C THR A 48 -0.76 -5.63 -1.00
N LEU A 49 -0.57 -4.71 -1.96
CA LEU A 49 -1.67 -4.05 -2.66
C LEU A 49 -2.44 -5.03 -3.54
N SER A 50 -1.74 -5.88 -4.29
CA SER A 50 -2.37 -6.92 -5.12
C SER A 50 -3.17 -7.91 -4.29
N LEU A 51 -2.62 -8.38 -3.17
CA LEU A 51 -3.32 -9.30 -2.28
C LEU A 51 -4.55 -8.64 -1.65
N SER A 52 -4.42 -7.40 -1.18
CA SER A 52 -5.55 -6.63 -0.65
C SER A 52 -6.66 -6.47 -1.69
N ALA A 53 -6.31 -6.11 -2.93
CA ALA A 53 -7.26 -6.00 -4.03
C ALA A 53 -7.92 -7.35 -4.35
N TYR A 54 -7.14 -8.44 -4.37
CA TYR A 54 -7.66 -9.79 -4.58
C TYR A 54 -8.70 -10.17 -3.51
N VAL A 55 -8.38 -9.95 -2.24
CA VAL A 55 -9.29 -10.24 -1.13
C VAL A 55 -10.58 -9.42 -1.24
N VAL A 56 -10.46 -8.13 -1.46
CA VAL A 56 -11.62 -7.23 -1.56
C VAL A 56 -12.48 -7.56 -2.78
N LEU A 57 -11.90 -7.90 -3.93
CA LEU A 57 -12.65 -8.02 -5.19
C LEU A 57 -13.03 -9.46 -5.59
N PHE A 58 -12.23 -10.46 -5.21
CA PHE A 58 -12.32 -11.82 -5.76
C PHE A 58 -12.37 -12.94 -4.72
N ALA A 59 -11.92 -12.72 -3.48
CA ALA A 59 -11.96 -13.78 -2.48
C ALA A 59 -13.41 -14.23 -2.20
N ASP A 60 -13.61 -15.53 -2.05
CA ASP A 60 -14.91 -16.07 -1.72
C ASP A 60 -15.15 -15.93 -0.21
N PHE A 61 -16.20 -15.20 0.16
CA PHE A 61 -16.63 -15.00 1.55
C PHE A 61 -17.97 -15.71 1.84
N GLY A 62 -18.43 -16.57 0.94
CA GLY A 62 -19.74 -17.21 1.01
C GLY A 62 -20.83 -16.41 0.29
N THR A 63 -22.08 -16.83 0.51
CA THR A 63 -23.26 -16.33 -0.19
C THR A 63 -23.89 -15.09 0.45
N GLU A 64 -23.44 -14.70 1.65
CA GLU A 64 -23.98 -13.55 2.37
C GLU A 64 -23.28 -12.24 1.98
N ASP A 65 -24.02 -11.14 2.05
CA ASP A 65 -23.48 -9.80 1.82
C ASP A 65 -22.47 -9.44 2.91
N ASN A 66 -21.27 -9.06 2.50
CA ASN A 66 -20.18 -8.65 3.38
C ASN A 66 -19.82 -7.17 3.15
N CYS A 67 -18.91 -6.66 3.98
CA CYS A 67 -18.46 -5.26 3.90
C CYS A 67 -17.78 -4.90 2.58
N TYR A 68 -17.34 -5.88 1.78
CA TYR A 68 -16.73 -5.68 0.47
C TYR A 68 -17.71 -5.81 -0.70
N THR A 69 -18.92 -6.33 -0.49
CA THR A 69 -19.98 -6.41 -1.50
C THR A 69 -20.21 -5.09 -2.27
N PRO A 70 -20.38 -3.92 -1.62
CA PRO A 70 -20.62 -2.67 -2.36
C PRO A 70 -19.45 -2.28 -3.26
N ILE A 71 -18.21 -2.53 -2.82
CA ILE A 71 -16.99 -2.25 -3.59
C ILE A 71 -16.90 -3.19 -4.80
N ARG A 72 -17.23 -4.47 -4.63
CA ARG A 72 -17.28 -5.45 -5.73
C ARG A 72 -18.30 -5.07 -6.78
N GLN A 73 -19.51 -4.70 -6.37
CA GLN A 73 -20.58 -4.28 -7.28
C GLN A 73 -20.16 -3.03 -8.07
N TRP A 74 -19.60 -2.04 -7.39
CA TRP A 74 -19.05 -0.85 -8.05
C TRP A 74 -17.96 -1.21 -9.07
N PHE A 75 -17.02 -2.08 -8.71
CA PHE A 75 -15.96 -2.54 -9.61
C PHE A 75 -16.52 -3.26 -10.83
N GLN A 76 -17.47 -4.18 -10.65
CA GLN A 76 -18.10 -4.90 -11.78
C GLN A 76 -18.88 -3.95 -12.69
N LYS A 77 -19.64 -3.00 -12.13
CA LYS A 77 -20.33 -1.95 -12.90
C LYS A 77 -19.35 -1.13 -13.72
N LYS A 78 -18.21 -0.76 -13.12
CA LYS A 78 -17.18 0.01 -13.82
C LYS A 78 -16.48 -0.81 -14.91
N LYS A 79 -16.17 -2.08 -14.64
CA LYS A 79 -15.60 -3.01 -15.61
C LYS A 79 -16.54 -3.23 -16.79
N GLN A 80 -17.84 -3.40 -16.53
CA GLN A 80 -18.86 -3.48 -17.57
C GLN A 80 -18.88 -2.19 -18.39
N SER A 81 -19.04 -1.03 -17.76
CA SER A 81 -19.03 0.27 -18.44
C SER A 81 -17.76 0.55 -19.26
N PHE A 82 -16.62 -0.06 -18.94
CA PHE A 82 -15.39 0.10 -19.72
C PHE A 82 -15.36 -0.77 -20.98
N TRP A 83 -15.92 -1.98 -20.90
CA TRP A 83 -15.94 -2.92 -22.01
C TRP A 83 -17.25 -2.95 -22.81
N THR A 84 -18.29 -2.28 -22.32
CA THR A 84 -19.58 -2.15 -23.00
C THR A 84 -19.84 -0.70 -23.34
N LEU A 85 -20.39 -0.46 -24.53
CA LEU A 85 -20.92 0.86 -24.92
C LEU A 85 -21.91 1.35 -23.87
N SER A 86 -21.73 2.60 -23.46
CA SER A 86 -22.71 3.31 -22.65
C SER A 86 -24.05 3.40 -23.38
N GLU A 87 -25.15 3.57 -22.64
CA GLU A 87 -26.47 3.73 -23.24
C GLU A 87 -26.55 4.95 -24.18
N GLN A 88 -25.73 5.97 -23.94
CA GLN A 88 -25.58 7.11 -24.84
C GLN A 88 -24.87 6.72 -26.13
N GLU A 89 -23.72 6.04 -26.05
CA GLU A 89 -23.00 5.59 -27.25
C GLU A 89 -23.82 4.58 -28.07
N LYS A 90 -24.63 3.74 -27.42
CA LYS A 90 -25.58 2.86 -28.13
C LYS A 90 -26.64 3.66 -28.88
N LYS A 91 -27.17 4.74 -28.30
CA LYS A 91 -28.12 5.64 -28.98
C LYS A 91 -27.45 6.33 -30.17
N ASP A 92 -26.28 6.91 -29.96
CA ASP A 92 -25.54 7.63 -31.00
C ASP A 92 -25.18 6.69 -32.19
N LEU A 93 -24.81 5.44 -31.91
CA LEU A 93 -24.54 4.43 -32.95
C LEU A 93 -25.81 3.97 -33.68
N LYS A 94 -26.95 3.89 -32.98
CA LYS A 94 -28.25 3.58 -33.58
C LYS A 94 -28.73 4.72 -34.49
N GLU A 95 -28.54 5.96 -34.09
CA GLU A 95 -28.83 7.15 -34.90
C GLU A 95 -27.92 7.23 -36.15
N GLN A 96 -26.69 6.73 -36.05
CA GLN A 96 -25.76 6.58 -37.18
C GLN A 96 -26.04 5.36 -38.07
N GLY A 97 -27.01 4.50 -37.74
CA GLY A 97 -27.36 3.31 -38.52
C GLY A 97 -26.29 2.21 -38.52
N LYS A 98 -25.38 2.20 -37.53
CA LYS A 98 -24.29 1.22 -37.39
C LYS A 98 -24.66 0.04 -36.47
N LEU A 99 -25.90 -0.01 -36.01
CA LEU A 99 -26.47 -0.99 -35.07
C LEU A 99 -27.87 -1.40 -35.53
#